data_AF-A0A6G0MHA2-F1
#
_entry.id   AF-A0A6G0MHA2-F1
#
_cell.length_a   1.000
_cell.length_b   1.000
_cell.length_c   1.000
_cell.angle_alpha   90.00
_cell.angle_beta   90.00
_cell.angle_gamma   90.00
#
_symmetry.space_group_name_H-M   'P 1'
#
loop_
_entity.id
_entity.type
_entity.pdbx_description
1 polymer ?
#
loop_
_entity_poly.entity_id
_entity_poly.type
_entity_poly.pdbx_seq_one_letter_code
_entity_poly.pdbx_strand_id
1 'polypeptide(L)'
;MNTVQHAAPTGLFALSEDHLQIFSSNDRLLPLASTTPRVAANRASLASTRQTKKPRAAAKTELRRMRNREHQARYKSKQINKVLDLEKGIERLQQEIQELRLQRHIISIGVPGRETKWGVAAEYFRLFRNGLRVSNPMNVPVGTVAVESPVHRKFLQTTMTSDVIGVLGCGVDALLKSWRQLTLCHSDINIQLLRLEGGPGETVVAYSRGTHTITEDTLRYAFPHLGNGSKDSAWLASRLLGNKLVMNGCTHLLWDEDAGRMTSIQYTVDMLTPMLQLLGNLGEVSKVFSNARANPQCGWWHE
;
A
#
# COMPACT_ATOMS: atom_id res chain seq x y z
N MET A 1 36.88 48.11 20.44
CA MET A 1 36.00 49.18 20.93
C MET A 1 34.69 49.09 20.15
N ASN A 2 33.53 48.68 20.68
CA ASN A 2 33.14 48.19 22.02
C ASN A 2 32.33 46.88 21.81
N THR A 3 32.33 45.81 22.60
CA THR A 3 32.07 45.62 24.04
C THR A 3 30.75 46.19 24.58
N VAL A 4 29.68 45.37 24.52
CA VAL A 4 28.69 45.20 25.60
C VAL A 4 28.39 43.70 25.72
N GLN A 5 28.16 43.21 26.94
CA GLN A 5 28.10 41.80 27.32
C GLN A 5 27.00 41.59 28.38
N HIS A 6 26.53 40.35 28.55
CA HIS A 6 25.50 39.88 29.51
C HIS A 6 24.04 40.27 29.20
N ALA A 7 23.02 39.50 29.58
CA ALA A 7 22.99 38.34 30.49
C ALA A 7 22.09 37.18 30.00
N ALA A 8 22.34 35.98 30.52
CA ALA A 8 21.44 34.83 30.46
C ALA A 8 20.57 34.74 31.73
N PRO A 9 19.52 33.91 31.74
CA PRO A 9 19.05 33.26 32.96
C PRO A 9 19.33 31.74 32.94
N THR A 10 20.05 31.29 33.95
CA THR A 10 20.26 29.86 34.28
C THR A 10 19.21 29.41 35.30
N GLY A 11 18.71 28.18 35.20
CA GLY A 11 17.80 27.57 36.19
C GLY A 11 17.15 26.29 35.66
N LEU A 12 17.88 25.18 35.63
CA LEU A 12 17.70 24.06 36.59
C LEU A 12 16.25 23.60 36.77
N PHE A 13 15.94 22.38 36.31
CA PHE A 13 15.73 21.23 37.20
C PHE A 13 16.01 19.93 36.42
N ALA A 14 16.42 18.87 37.12
CA ALA A 14 16.93 17.63 36.53
C ALA A 14 16.20 16.41 37.10
N LEU A 15 16.34 15.27 36.38
CA LEU A 15 16.01 13.90 36.79
C LEU A 15 14.54 13.56 37.03
N SER A 16 14.02 12.59 36.27
CA SER A 16 13.78 11.24 36.83
C SER A 16 13.47 10.24 35.69
N GLU A 17 14.16 9.10 35.70
CA GLU A 17 13.63 7.86 35.13
C GLU A 17 12.62 7.23 36.13
N ASP A 18 12.06 6.07 35.75
CA ASP A 18 11.17 5.21 36.54
C ASP A 18 9.78 5.74 36.94
N HIS A 19 8.74 5.05 36.44
CA HIS A 19 7.91 4.24 37.33
C HIS A 19 7.14 3.13 36.61
N LEU A 20 7.56 1.90 36.86
CA LEU A 20 6.74 0.69 36.67
C LEU A 20 6.04 0.33 37.99
N GLN A 21 4.95 -0.44 37.88
CA GLN A 21 4.21 -1.16 38.94
C GLN A 21 3.44 -0.39 40.03
N ILE A 22 2.11 -0.57 39.99
CA ILE A 22 1.19 -0.68 41.14
C ILE A 22 0.12 -1.71 40.68
N PHE A 23 -0.34 -2.74 41.41
CA PHE A 23 -0.27 -3.05 42.84
C PHE A 23 0.25 -4.48 43.11
N SER A 24 1.00 -4.63 44.21
CA SER A 24 1.09 -5.88 44.98
C SER A 24 0.30 -5.72 46.29
N SER A 25 -0.31 -6.81 46.75
CA SER A 25 -0.58 -7.01 48.17
C SER A 25 -0.24 -8.45 48.55
N ASN A 26 0.85 -8.61 49.30
CA ASN A 26 1.05 -9.71 50.26
C ASN A 26 -0.21 -9.80 51.18
N ASP A 27 -0.59 -10.90 51.83
CA ASP A 27 0.15 -12.01 52.46
C ASP A 27 -0.84 -13.22 52.62
N ARG A 28 -0.58 -14.42 53.16
CA ARG A 28 0.53 -14.97 53.96
C ARG A 28 0.72 -16.49 53.74
N LEU A 29 1.67 -17.05 54.47
CA LEU A 29 2.18 -18.42 54.57
C LEU A 29 1.20 -19.50 55.13
N LEU A 30 1.53 -20.76 54.81
CA LEU A 30 1.04 -22.07 55.34
C LEU A 30 1.67 -22.42 56.72
N PRO A 31 1.57 -23.65 57.32
CA PRO A 31 0.49 -24.66 57.49
C PRO A 31 0.35 -25.17 58.98
N LEU A 32 -0.34 -26.33 59.20
CA LEU A 32 -0.46 -27.28 60.36
C LEU A 32 -1.92 -27.40 60.91
N ALA A 33 -2.42 -28.48 61.54
CA ALA A 33 -2.13 -29.94 61.57
C ALA A 33 -3.23 -30.67 62.42
N SER A 34 -3.11 -32.00 62.64
CA SER A 34 -4.01 -32.95 63.36
C SER A 34 -5.29 -33.37 62.60
N THR A 35 -5.63 -34.65 62.31
CA THR A 35 -5.58 -35.94 63.06
C THR A 35 -6.68 -35.98 64.14
N THR A 36 -7.73 -36.83 64.14
CA THR A 36 -7.76 -38.33 64.13
C THR A 36 -9.16 -38.87 63.63
N PRO A 37 -9.67 -40.13 63.82
CA PRO A 37 -10.27 -40.90 62.71
C PRO A 37 -11.73 -41.42 62.97
N ARG A 38 -12.08 -42.61 62.43
CA ARG A 38 -13.35 -43.42 62.54
C ARG A 38 -14.52 -42.94 61.65
N VAL A 39 -15.36 -43.79 61.03
CA VAL A 39 -15.54 -45.27 61.04
C VAL A 39 -15.73 -45.79 59.60
N ALA A 40 -15.25 -47.00 59.30
CA ALA A 40 -15.58 -47.70 58.05
C ALA A 40 -16.90 -48.50 58.18
N ALA A 41 -17.79 -48.39 57.19
CA ALA A 41 -18.90 -49.34 57.01
C ALA A 41 -19.32 -49.44 55.54
N ASN A 42 -18.93 -50.53 54.88
CA ASN A 42 -19.58 -50.96 53.65
C ASN A 42 -21.02 -51.39 53.96
N ARG A 43 -22.00 -50.92 53.19
CA ARG A 43 -23.20 -51.72 52.91
C ARG A 43 -23.74 -51.41 51.53
N ALA A 44 -23.81 -52.45 50.71
CA ALA A 44 -24.43 -52.38 49.40
C ALA A 44 -25.96 -52.43 49.51
N SER A 45 -26.59 -52.13 48.37
CA SER A 45 -27.90 -52.62 47.90
C SER A 45 -29.12 -51.70 47.99
N LEU A 46 -30.03 -52.02 47.05
CA LEU A 46 -31.35 -51.50 46.73
C LEU A 46 -31.45 -50.10 46.08
N ALA A 47 -31.89 -50.14 44.83
CA ALA A 47 -32.20 -48.99 44.00
C ALA A 47 -33.55 -48.37 44.38
N SER A 48 -33.67 -47.04 44.19
CA SER A 48 -34.94 -46.45 43.77
C SER A 48 -34.73 -45.16 42.96
N THR A 49 -35.16 -45.22 41.70
CA THR A 49 -35.85 -44.13 40.98
C THR A 49 -35.24 -42.73 40.99
N ARG A 50 -34.19 -42.48 40.18
CA ARG A 50 -33.85 -41.10 39.74
C ARG A 50 -33.15 -40.95 38.39
N GLN A 51 -33.62 -41.66 37.37
CA GLN A 51 -33.46 -41.28 35.96
C GLN A 51 -34.88 -41.05 35.41
N THR A 52 -35.28 -39.83 35.03
CA THR A 52 -35.28 -39.37 33.62
C THR A 52 -35.25 -37.83 33.46
N LYS A 53 -34.35 -37.09 34.14
CA LYS A 53 -34.17 -35.63 33.90
C LYS A 53 -32.75 -35.14 33.58
N LYS A 54 -31.71 -36.00 33.67
CA LYS A 54 -30.30 -35.63 33.43
C LYS A 54 -29.95 -35.16 31.99
N PRO A 55 -30.28 -35.90 30.90
CA PRO A 55 -29.78 -35.55 29.57
C PRO A 55 -30.39 -34.24 29.02
N ARG A 56 -31.69 -33.99 29.25
CA ARG A 56 -32.37 -32.76 28.83
C ARG A 56 -31.85 -31.51 29.56
N ALA A 57 -31.42 -31.65 30.82
CA ALA A 57 -30.79 -30.56 31.58
C ALA A 57 -29.35 -30.28 31.12
N ALA A 58 -28.57 -31.33 30.81
CA ALA A 58 -27.23 -31.20 30.26
C ALA A 58 -27.26 -30.53 28.87
N ALA A 59 -28.15 -30.99 27.97
CA ALA A 59 -28.32 -30.40 26.64
C ALA A 59 -28.75 -28.92 26.71
N LYS A 60 -29.65 -28.54 27.63
CA LYS A 60 -30.05 -27.13 27.84
C LYS A 60 -28.89 -26.27 28.35
N THR A 61 -28.01 -26.83 29.18
CA THR A 61 -26.80 -26.16 29.66
C THR A 61 -25.77 -25.98 28.54
N GLU A 62 -25.55 -26.99 27.69
CA GLU A 62 -24.60 -26.87 26.58
C GLU A 62 -25.12 -25.93 25.48
N LEU A 63 -26.43 -25.91 25.20
CA LEU A 63 -27.05 -24.91 24.32
C LEU A 63 -26.83 -23.48 24.83
N ARG A 64 -26.92 -23.26 26.16
CA ARG A 64 -26.61 -21.97 26.79
C ARG A 64 -25.12 -21.62 26.68
N ARG A 65 -24.21 -22.60 26.85
CA ARG A 65 -22.76 -22.40 26.66
C ARG A 65 -22.43 -22.05 25.21
N MET A 66 -23.03 -22.75 24.24
CA MET A 66 -22.89 -22.48 22.81
C MET A 66 -23.34 -21.06 22.48
N ARG A 67 -24.55 -20.64 22.91
CA ARG A 67 -25.02 -19.26 22.74
C ARG A 67 -24.11 -18.23 23.41
N ASN A 68 -23.58 -18.51 24.61
CA ASN A 68 -22.65 -17.59 25.27
C ASN A 68 -21.32 -17.46 24.52
N ARG A 69 -20.76 -18.57 24.00
CA ARG A 69 -19.58 -18.56 23.12
C ARG A 69 -19.85 -17.73 21.87
N GLU A 70 -21.00 -17.92 21.24
CA GLU A 70 -21.41 -17.18 20.03
C GLU A 70 -21.60 -15.68 20.31
N HIS A 71 -22.25 -15.30 21.41
CA HIS A 71 -22.37 -13.90 21.83
C HIS A 71 -21.01 -13.26 22.13
N GLN A 72 -20.10 -13.96 22.81
CA GLN A 72 -18.74 -13.47 23.05
C GLN A 72 -17.93 -13.34 21.75
N ALA A 73 -18.05 -14.29 20.83
CA ALA A 73 -17.42 -14.21 19.51
C ALA A 73 -17.95 -13.00 18.73
N ARG A 74 -19.28 -12.85 18.62
CA ARG A 74 -19.94 -11.70 17.96
C ARG A 74 -19.53 -10.36 18.61
N TYR A 75 -19.40 -10.30 19.93
CA TYR A 75 -18.92 -9.10 20.63
C TYR A 75 -17.45 -8.78 20.28
N LYS A 76 -16.56 -9.78 20.33
CA LYS A 76 -15.14 -9.61 19.96
C LYS A 76 -14.99 -9.19 18.50
N SER A 77 -15.67 -9.84 17.57
CA SER A 77 -15.69 -9.45 16.15
C SER A 77 -16.23 -8.03 15.94
N LYS A 78 -17.25 -7.61 16.70
CA LYS A 78 -17.78 -6.23 16.63
C LYS A 78 -16.77 -5.19 17.12
N GLN A 79 -15.96 -5.50 18.14
CA GLN A 79 -14.87 -4.63 18.59
C GLN A 79 -13.74 -4.56 17.55
N ILE A 80 -13.30 -5.71 17.02
CA ILE A 80 -12.26 -5.79 15.98
C ILE A 80 -12.68 -5.00 14.74
N ASN A 81 -13.90 -5.22 14.22
CA ASN A 81 -14.40 -4.49 13.06
C ASN A 81 -14.46 -2.98 13.31
N LYS A 82 -14.85 -2.55 14.52
CA LYS A 82 -14.86 -1.12 14.88
C LYS A 82 -13.46 -0.51 14.86
N VAL A 83 -12.43 -1.24 15.29
CA VAL A 83 -11.03 -0.78 15.21
C VAL A 83 -10.59 -0.70 13.74
N LEU A 84 -10.81 -1.75 12.95
CA LEU A 84 -10.47 -1.79 11.52
C LEU A 84 -11.17 -0.68 10.71
N ASP A 85 -12.43 -0.36 11.02
CA ASP A 85 -13.18 0.71 10.34
C ASP A 85 -12.69 2.11 10.75
N LEU A 86 -12.18 2.27 11.97
CA LEU A 86 -11.51 3.50 12.42
C LEU A 86 -10.14 3.66 11.77
N GLU A 87 -9.34 2.58 11.68
CA GLU A 87 -8.04 2.58 10.99
C GLU A 87 -8.21 2.95 9.51
N LYS A 88 -9.14 2.31 8.78
CA LYS A 88 -9.53 2.71 7.42
C LYS A 88 -10.11 4.13 7.34
N GLY A 89 -10.67 4.65 8.42
CA GLY A 89 -11.12 6.04 8.53
C GLY A 89 -9.94 7.00 8.58
N ILE A 90 -8.96 6.71 9.45
CA ILE A 90 -7.72 7.48 9.61
C ILE A 90 -6.91 7.46 8.31
N GLU A 91 -6.73 6.31 7.68
CA GLU A 91 -6.02 6.19 6.39
C GLU A 91 -6.68 7.03 5.29
N ARG A 92 -8.02 7.00 5.19
CA ARG A 92 -8.76 7.82 4.22
C ARG A 92 -8.60 9.32 4.51
N LEU A 93 -8.77 9.74 5.77
CA LEU A 93 -8.61 11.15 6.16
C LEU A 93 -7.17 11.64 5.96
N GLN A 94 -6.16 10.79 6.20
CA GLN A 94 -4.76 11.12 5.90
C GLN A 94 -4.53 11.26 4.40
N GLN A 95 -5.10 10.39 3.57
CA GLN A 95 -5.04 10.50 2.11
C GLN A 95 -5.74 11.77 1.60
N GLU A 96 -6.92 12.07 2.13
CA GLU A 96 -7.68 13.28 1.82
C GLU A 96 -6.94 14.56 2.24
N ILE A 97 -6.31 14.58 3.42
CA ILE A 97 -5.45 15.69 3.86
C ILE A 97 -4.24 15.87 2.93
N GLN A 98 -3.62 14.79 2.43
CA GLN A 98 -2.51 14.91 1.48
C GLN A 98 -2.97 15.39 0.10
N GLU A 99 -4.08 14.86 -0.43
CA GLU A 99 -4.70 15.32 -1.67
C GLU A 99 -5.10 16.81 -1.58
N LEU A 100 -5.75 17.23 -0.50
CA LEU A 100 -6.11 18.63 -0.26
C LEU A 100 -4.88 19.54 -0.10
N ARG A 101 -3.79 19.05 0.51
CA ARG A 101 -2.51 19.78 0.58
C ARG A 101 -1.86 19.91 -0.80
N LEU A 102 -1.90 18.86 -1.62
CA LEU A 102 -1.38 18.87 -2.98
C LEU A 102 -2.21 19.80 -3.88
N GLN A 103 -3.54 19.70 -3.83
CA GLN A 103 -4.45 20.63 -4.51
C GLN A 103 -4.20 22.06 -4.06
N ARG A 104 -4.09 22.33 -2.76
CA ARG A 104 -3.75 23.66 -2.24
C ARG A 104 -2.37 24.13 -2.71
N HIS A 105 -1.37 23.26 -2.81
CA HIS A 105 -0.05 23.62 -3.33
C HIS A 105 -0.12 23.97 -4.83
N ILE A 106 -0.79 23.15 -5.65
CA ILE A 106 -1.01 23.39 -7.07
C ILE A 106 -1.82 24.69 -7.31
N ILE A 107 -2.87 24.94 -6.52
CA ILE A 107 -3.69 26.15 -6.59
C ILE A 107 -2.92 27.38 -6.09
N SER A 108 -2.07 27.22 -5.07
CA SER A 108 -1.18 28.29 -4.56
C SER A 108 -0.03 28.62 -5.52
N ILE A 109 0.28 27.73 -6.47
CA ILE A 109 1.18 27.96 -7.62
C ILE A 109 0.36 28.47 -8.83
N GLY A 110 -0.78 29.13 -8.58
CA GLY A 110 -1.75 29.55 -9.58
C GLY A 110 -1.11 30.30 -10.77
N VAL A 111 -1.02 29.60 -11.91
CA VAL A 111 -0.60 30.06 -13.25
C VAL A 111 0.41 31.23 -13.21
N PRO A 112 1.72 30.95 -13.13
CA PRO A 112 2.41 30.15 -14.14
C PRO A 112 3.36 29.06 -13.58
N GLY A 113 2.80 27.96 -13.08
CA GLY A 113 3.57 26.80 -12.60
C GLY A 113 4.44 26.04 -13.61
N ARG A 114 4.71 26.56 -14.82
CA ARG A 114 5.60 25.90 -15.80
C ARG A 114 7.08 26.24 -15.61
N GLU A 115 7.38 27.31 -14.88
CA GLU A 115 8.72 27.88 -14.76
C GLU A 115 9.54 27.30 -13.59
N THR A 116 8.94 26.42 -12.77
CA THR A 116 9.63 25.81 -11.62
C THR A 116 9.66 24.28 -11.72
N LYS A 117 10.74 23.68 -11.23
CA LYS A 117 10.91 22.22 -11.12
C LYS A 117 9.72 21.52 -10.46
N TRP A 118 9.13 22.13 -9.44
CA TRP A 118 7.96 21.62 -8.72
C TRP A 118 6.70 21.58 -9.57
N GLY A 119 6.38 22.67 -10.26
CA GLY A 119 5.18 22.76 -11.08
C GLY A 119 5.28 21.91 -12.36
N VAL A 120 6.47 21.80 -12.95
CA VAL A 120 6.75 20.84 -14.03
C VAL A 120 6.56 19.39 -13.56
N ALA A 121 7.08 19.03 -12.38
CA ALA A 121 6.88 17.69 -11.81
C ALA A 121 5.39 17.40 -11.53
N ALA A 122 4.66 18.34 -10.89
CA ALA A 122 3.23 18.18 -10.63
C ALA A 122 2.40 18.04 -11.92
N GLU A 123 2.69 18.86 -12.93
CA GLU A 123 2.02 18.83 -14.23
C GLU A 123 2.30 17.54 -15.01
N TYR A 124 3.51 16.98 -14.91
CA TYR A 124 3.84 15.67 -15.46
C TYR A 124 2.91 14.59 -14.90
N PHE A 125 2.82 14.46 -13.57
CA PHE A 125 1.92 13.48 -12.95
C PHE A 125 0.44 13.74 -13.28
N ARG A 126 0.02 15.00 -13.40
CA ARG A 126 -1.36 15.34 -13.80
C ARG A 126 -1.66 14.91 -15.24
N LEU A 127 -0.75 15.14 -16.18
CA LEU A 127 -0.93 14.81 -17.60
C LEU A 127 -0.85 13.31 -17.87
N PHE A 128 0.09 12.60 -17.24
CA PHE A 128 0.29 11.16 -17.44
C PHE A 128 -0.49 10.27 -16.46
N ARG A 129 -1.39 10.86 -15.64
CA ARG A 129 -2.22 10.15 -14.64
C ARG A 129 -2.90 8.90 -15.19
N ASN A 130 -3.39 8.93 -16.43
CA ASN A 130 -4.10 7.80 -17.07
C ASN A 130 -3.31 7.22 -18.28
N GLY A 131 -1.98 7.30 -18.24
CA GLY A 131 -1.12 6.98 -19.39
C GLY A 131 -1.33 7.95 -20.55
N LEU A 132 -1.16 7.46 -21.79
CA LEU A 132 -1.34 8.25 -23.03
C LEU A 132 -2.81 8.35 -23.49
N ARG A 133 -3.79 8.07 -22.62
CA ARG A 133 -5.20 8.13 -23.00
C ARG A 133 -5.63 9.56 -23.33
N VAL A 134 -6.22 9.74 -24.51
CA VAL A 134 -6.88 10.99 -24.91
C VAL A 134 -8.23 11.10 -24.20
N SER A 135 -8.52 12.25 -23.62
CA SER A 135 -9.79 12.56 -22.92
C SER A 135 -10.97 12.77 -23.88
N ASN A 136 -11.21 11.86 -24.84
CA ASN A 136 -12.47 11.81 -25.58
C ASN A 136 -12.80 10.37 -26.04
N PRO A 137 -13.58 9.59 -25.27
CA PRO A 137 -13.93 8.21 -25.62
C PRO A 137 -14.98 8.10 -26.75
N MET A 138 -15.50 9.22 -27.27
CA MET A 138 -16.75 9.21 -28.05
C MET A 138 -16.62 8.78 -29.52
N ASN A 139 -15.42 8.56 -30.05
CA ASN A 139 -15.20 8.27 -31.48
C ASN A 139 -14.01 7.31 -31.79
N VAL A 140 -13.50 6.55 -30.82
CA VAL A 140 -12.32 5.69 -31.02
C VAL A 140 -12.72 4.21 -31.01
N PRO A 141 -12.50 3.44 -32.11
CA PRO A 141 -12.80 2.01 -32.15
C PRO A 141 -12.03 1.21 -31.10
N VAL A 142 -12.74 0.30 -30.41
CA VAL A 142 -12.15 -0.64 -29.45
C VAL A 142 -11.02 -1.44 -30.13
N GLY A 143 -9.83 -1.42 -29.54
CA GLY A 143 -8.64 -2.10 -30.07
C GLY A 143 -7.65 -1.22 -30.84
N THR A 144 -7.95 0.07 -31.08
CA THR A 144 -6.92 0.99 -31.60
C THR A 144 -6.00 1.49 -30.48
N VAL A 145 -4.69 1.43 -30.73
CA VAL A 145 -3.67 2.00 -29.83
C VAL A 145 -3.97 3.49 -29.65
N ALA A 146 -3.97 3.97 -28.40
CA ALA A 146 -4.25 5.36 -28.10
C ALA A 146 -3.32 6.28 -28.90
N VAL A 147 -3.88 6.99 -29.87
CA VAL A 147 -3.17 8.01 -30.66
C VAL A 147 -2.61 9.01 -29.67
N GLU A 148 -1.30 9.25 -29.73
CA GLU A 148 -0.61 10.21 -28.86
C GLU A 148 -1.36 11.54 -28.85
N SER A 149 -1.81 11.98 -27.67
CA SER A 149 -2.31 13.34 -27.56
C SER A 149 -1.16 14.30 -27.92
N PRO A 150 -1.37 15.27 -28.83
CA PRO A 150 -0.38 16.32 -29.09
C PRO A 150 0.02 17.07 -27.81
N VAL A 151 -0.85 17.06 -26.79
CA VAL A 151 -0.62 17.66 -25.47
C VAL A 151 0.55 17.01 -24.73
N HIS A 152 0.63 15.67 -24.67
CA HIS A 152 1.72 14.97 -23.95
C HIS A 152 3.07 15.26 -24.60
N ARG A 153 3.17 15.12 -25.93
CA ARG A 153 4.40 15.40 -26.68
C ARG A 153 4.82 16.87 -26.55
N LYS A 154 3.90 17.81 -26.76
CA LYS A 154 4.20 19.25 -26.62
C LYS A 154 4.65 19.61 -25.22
N PHE A 155 4.05 19.02 -24.18
CA PHE A 155 4.49 19.21 -22.80
C PHE A 155 5.95 18.78 -22.62
N LEU A 156 6.29 17.52 -22.94
CA LEU A 156 7.65 17.00 -22.80
C LEU A 156 8.68 17.83 -23.59
N GLN A 157 8.36 18.21 -24.83
CA GLN A 157 9.23 19.08 -25.65
C GLN A 157 9.43 20.49 -25.08
N THR A 158 8.48 20.99 -24.29
CA THR A 158 8.57 22.34 -23.67
C THR A 158 9.34 22.29 -22.35
N THR A 159 9.13 21.24 -21.55
CA THR A 159 9.61 21.18 -20.15
C THR A 159 10.82 20.29 -19.92
N MET A 160 11.28 19.56 -20.94
CA MET A 160 12.44 18.67 -20.87
C MET A 160 13.49 19.04 -21.93
N THR A 161 14.75 18.69 -21.68
CA THR A 161 15.79 18.81 -22.70
C THR A 161 15.57 17.79 -23.82
N SER A 162 16.14 18.05 -25.01
CA SER A 162 16.00 17.14 -26.17
C SER A 162 16.59 15.76 -25.92
N ASP A 163 17.57 15.69 -25.03
CA ASP A 163 18.37 14.55 -24.59
C ASP A 163 17.98 14.04 -23.19
N VAL A 164 16.77 14.37 -22.71
CA VAL A 164 16.29 13.98 -21.37
C VAL A 164 16.44 12.47 -21.11
N ILE A 165 17.11 12.10 -20.01
CA ILE A 165 17.42 10.70 -19.69
C ILE A 165 16.25 10.06 -18.93
N GLY A 166 15.51 9.17 -19.61
CA GLY A 166 14.47 8.34 -19.02
C GLY A 166 14.96 6.96 -18.57
N VAL A 167 14.05 6.15 -18.01
CA VAL A 167 14.35 4.77 -17.56
C VAL A 167 14.72 3.83 -18.72
N LEU A 168 14.13 4.02 -19.90
CA LEU A 168 14.32 3.13 -21.07
C LEU A 168 15.13 3.77 -22.22
N GLY A 169 15.72 4.95 -22.02
CA GLY A 169 16.51 5.63 -23.05
C GLY A 169 16.48 7.16 -22.97
N CYS A 170 17.08 7.78 -23.97
CA CYS A 170 17.29 9.22 -24.08
C CYS A 170 16.26 9.89 -25.00
N GLY A 171 15.81 11.08 -24.62
CA GLY A 171 14.95 11.96 -25.40
C GLY A 171 13.44 11.70 -25.28
N VAL A 172 12.66 12.69 -25.74
CA VAL A 172 11.19 12.71 -25.63
C VAL A 172 10.52 11.48 -26.26
N ASP A 173 11.04 10.98 -27.39
CA ASP A 173 10.46 9.80 -28.06
C ASP A 173 10.69 8.50 -27.29
N ALA A 174 11.78 8.38 -26.52
CA ALA A 174 12.00 7.24 -25.63
C ALA A 174 11.03 7.27 -24.43
N LEU A 175 10.76 8.46 -23.86
CA LEU A 175 9.75 8.64 -22.82
C LEU A 175 8.34 8.27 -23.34
N LEU A 176 7.98 8.75 -24.54
CA LEU A 176 6.69 8.40 -25.14
C LEU A 176 6.62 6.89 -25.49
N LYS A 177 7.70 6.25 -25.96
CA LYS A 177 7.75 4.79 -26.15
C LYS A 177 7.48 4.04 -24.84
N SER A 178 8.13 4.46 -23.75
CA SER A 178 7.92 3.91 -22.40
C SER A 178 6.44 3.98 -21.99
N TRP A 179 5.82 5.16 -22.17
CA TRP A 179 4.42 5.38 -21.85
C TRP A 179 3.44 4.63 -22.76
N ARG A 180 3.74 4.46 -24.06
CA ARG A 180 2.95 3.60 -24.96
C ARG A 180 2.94 2.16 -24.42
N GLN A 181 4.11 1.62 -24.06
CA GLN A 181 4.24 0.26 -23.55
C GLN A 181 3.50 0.05 -22.22
N LEU A 182 3.62 0.98 -21.27
CA LEU A 182 2.84 0.96 -20.03
C LEU A 182 1.32 1.04 -20.28
N THR A 183 0.87 1.93 -21.18
CA THR A 183 -0.56 2.13 -21.49
C THR A 183 -1.17 0.92 -22.22
N LEU A 184 -0.38 0.20 -23.01
CA LEU A 184 -0.77 -1.06 -23.65
C LEU A 184 -0.96 -2.20 -22.63
N CYS A 185 -0.08 -2.29 -21.63
CA CYS A 185 -0.15 -3.35 -20.63
C CYS A 185 -1.20 -3.07 -19.54
N HIS A 186 -1.45 -1.81 -19.24
CA HIS A 186 -2.27 -1.37 -18.11
C HIS A 186 -3.30 -0.35 -18.59
N SER A 187 -4.40 -0.84 -19.18
CA SER A 187 -5.40 0.00 -19.84
C SER A 187 -6.22 0.86 -18.88
N ASP A 188 -6.36 0.47 -17.62
CA ASP A 188 -7.03 1.24 -16.56
C ASP A 188 -6.06 1.94 -15.60
N ILE A 189 -4.79 2.12 -15.99
CA ILE A 189 -3.76 2.72 -15.14
C ILE A 189 -4.19 4.10 -14.61
N ASN A 190 -4.07 4.28 -13.30
CA ASN A 190 -4.25 5.56 -12.62
C ASN A 190 -3.07 5.82 -11.69
N ILE A 191 -2.31 6.89 -11.94
CA ILE A 191 -1.14 7.28 -11.14
C ILE A 191 -1.47 8.57 -10.40
N GLN A 192 -1.45 8.51 -9.08
CA GLN A 192 -1.75 9.61 -8.19
C GLN A 192 -0.46 10.11 -7.57
N LEU A 193 -0.13 11.38 -7.79
CA LEU A 193 0.93 12.04 -7.05
C LEU A 193 0.47 12.19 -5.59
N LEU A 194 1.26 11.71 -4.63
CA LEU A 194 0.96 11.82 -3.21
C LEU A 194 1.63 13.04 -2.59
N ARG A 195 2.89 13.29 -2.97
CA ARG A 195 3.70 14.44 -2.51
C ARG A 195 4.95 14.62 -3.37
N LEU A 196 5.50 15.83 -3.33
CA LEU A 196 6.81 16.20 -3.86
C LEU A 196 7.74 16.56 -2.69
N GLU A 197 9.00 16.16 -2.76
CA GLU A 197 10.06 16.43 -1.79
C GLU A 197 11.35 16.87 -2.50
N GLY A 198 12.24 17.54 -1.77
CA GLY A 198 13.55 17.93 -2.29
C GLY A 198 14.53 16.76 -2.23
N GLY A 199 15.18 16.46 -3.36
CA GLY A 199 16.29 15.51 -3.41
C GLY A 199 17.66 16.22 -3.30
N PRO A 200 18.76 15.47 -3.51
CA PRO A 200 20.08 16.06 -3.61
C PRO A 200 20.19 17.01 -4.82
N GLY A 201 20.80 18.17 -4.60
CA GLY A 201 20.93 19.22 -5.62
C GLY A 201 19.58 19.61 -6.23
N GLU A 202 19.54 19.72 -7.55
CA GLU A 202 18.36 20.15 -8.30
C GLU A 202 17.35 19.03 -8.61
N THR A 203 17.34 17.98 -7.78
CA THR A 203 16.40 16.86 -7.90
C THR A 203 15.08 17.16 -7.20
N VAL A 204 13.96 16.94 -7.88
CA VAL A 204 12.62 16.78 -7.27
C VAL A 204 12.31 15.30 -7.12
N VAL A 205 11.91 14.88 -5.92
CA VAL A 205 11.48 13.50 -5.63
C VAL A 205 9.97 13.46 -5.51
N ALA A 206 9.32 12.70 -6.39
CA ALA A 206 7.88 12.55 -6.43
C ALA A 206 7.47 11.16 -5.94
N TYR A 207 6.65 11.11 -4.90
CA TYR A 207 6.07 9.86 -4.41
C TYR A 207 4.67 9.71 -4.98
N SER A 208 4.38 8.56 -5.56
CA SER A 208 3.12 8.28 -6.26
C SER A 208 2.51 6.95 -5.86
N ARG A 209 1.22 6.80 -6.14
CA ARG A 209 0.49 5.53 -6.05
C ARG A 209 -0.14 5.21 -7.40
N GLY A 210 0.30 4.11 -8.01
CA GLY A 210 -0.28 3.55 -9.21
C GLY A 210 -1.35 2.51 -8.87
N THR A 211 -2.45 2.50 -9.60
CA THR A 211 -3.41 1.39 -9.58
C THR A 211 -3.74 0.95 -11.00
N HIS A 212 -3.83 -0.35 -11.23
CA HIS A 212 -4.32 -0.94 -12.49
C HIS A 212 -4.90 -2.33 -12.21
N THR A 213 -5.68 -2.86 -13.14
CA THR A 213 -6.19 -4.23 -13.12
C THR A 213 -5.34 -5.09 -14.05
N ILE A 214 -4.96 -6.29 -13.62
CA ILE A 214 -4.29 -7.25 -14.49
C ILE A 214 -5.31 -7.74 -15.52
N THR A 215 -5.13 -7.36 -16.79
CA THR A 215 -5.99 -7.77 -17.90
C THR A 215 -5.34 -8.86 -18.75
N GLU A 216 -6.06 -9.37 -19.74
CA GLU A 216 -5.49 -10.25 -20.78
C GLU A 216 -4.33 -9.56 -21.53
N ASP A 217 -4.42 -8.25 -21.78
CA ASP A 217 -3.32 -7.46 -22.35
C ASP A 217 -2.12 -7.40 -21.39
N THR A 218 -2.34 -7.24 -20.07
CA THR A 218 -1.25 -7.31 -19.09
C THR A 218 -0.53 -8.65 -19.17
N LEU A 219 -1.27 -9.77 -19.20
CA LEU A 219 -0.68 -11.10 -19.33
C LEU A 219 0.04 -11.26 -20.68
N ARG A 220 -0.58 -10.83 -21.78
CA ARG A 220 -0.04 -10.94 -23.15
C ARG A 220 1.25 -10.16 -23.35
N TYR A 221 1.36 -8.94 -22.82
CA TYR A 221 2.49 -8.05 -23.09
C TYR A 221 3.54 -8.03 -21.97
N ALA A 222 3.15 -8.17 -20.71
CA ALA A 222 4.09 -8.17 -19.58
C ALA A 222 4.52 -9.59 -19.14
N PHE A 223 3.64 -10.59 -19.25
CA PHE A 223 3.88 -11.97 -18.75
C PHE A 223 3.57 -13.06 -19.81
N PRO A 224 4.06 -12.95 -21.06
CA PRO A 224 3.60 -13.79 -22.18
C PRO A 224 3.82 -15.29 -21.96
N HIS A 225 4.81 -15.67 -21.15
CA HIS A 225 5.10 -17.06 -20.77
C HIS A 225 3.94 -17.71 -19.97
N LEU A 226 3.13 -16.93 -19.25
CA LEU A 226 1.96 -17.44 -18.54
C LEU A 226 0.83 -17.85 -19.51
N GLY A 227 0.85 -17.33 -20.75
CA GLY A 227 -0.07 -17.73 -21.82
C GLY A 227 0.35 -18.99 -22.59
N ASN A 228 1.48 -19.64 -22.25
CA ASN A 228 2.05 -20.73 -23.05
C ASN A 228 1.31 -22.09 -22.96
N GLY A 229 0.17 -22.17 -22.28
CA GLY A 229 -0.66 -23.37 -22.18
C GLY A 229 -0.18 -24.46 -21.22
N SER A 230 0.93 -24.27 -20.49
CA SER A 230 1.29 -25.19 -19.41
C SER A 230 0.26 -25.10 -18.26
N LYS A 231 0.00 -26.22 -17.56
CA LYS A 231 -1.00 -26.25 -16.48
C LYS A 231 -0.66 -25.28 -15.34
N ASP A 232 0.61 -25.20 -14.95
CA ASP A 232 1.12 -24.26 -13.94
C ASP A 232 1.00 -22.80 -14.43
N SER A 233 1.34 -22.55 -15.70
CA SER A 233 1.24 -21.22 -16.33
C SER A 233 -0.21 -20.72 -16.37
N ALA A 234 -1.14 -21.57 -16.82
CA ALA A 234 -2.56 -21.23 -16.91
C ALA A 234 -3.18 -21.02 -15.51
N TRP A 235 -2.77 -21.80 -14.51
CA TRP A 235 -3.18 -21.59 -13.14
C TRP A 235 -2.68 -20.24 -12.59
N LEU A 236 -1.40 -19.90 -12.78
CA LEU A 236 -0.88 -18.57 -12.41
C LEU A 236 -1.57 -17.43 -13.17
N ALA A 237 -1.79 -17.57 -14.48
CA ALA A 237 -2.52 -16.60 -15.30
C ALA A 237 -3.93 -16.32 -14.74
N SER A 238 -4.71 -17.37 -14.44
CA SER A 238 -6.04 -17.24 -13.85
C SER A 238 -6.06 -16.71 -12.41
N ARG A 239 -4.98 -16.92 -11.64
CA ARG A 239 -4.78 -16.33 -10.31
C ARG A 239 -4.48 -14.83 -10.37
N LEU A 240 -3.85 -14.35 -11.44
CA LEU A 240 -3.52 -12.95 -11.65
C LEU A 240 -4.67 -12.17 -12.29
N LEU A 241 -5.28 -12.71 -13.36
CA LEU A 241 -6.29 -12.04 -14.19
C LEU A 241 -7.45 -11.46 -13.36
N GLY A 242 -7.84 -10.22 -13.67
CA GLY A 242 -8.94 -9.50 -13.02
C GLY A 242 -8.61 -8.89 -11.66
N ASN A 243 -7.43 -9.15 -11.09
CA ASN A 243 -7.04 -8.55 -9.81
C ASN A 243 -6.54 -7.12 -10.00
N LYS A 244 -6.97 -6.22 -9.12
CA LYS A 244 -6.51 -4.84 -9.07
C LYS A 244 -5.27 -4.73 -8.19
N LEU A 245 -4.13 -4.34 -8.78
CA LEU A 245 -2.91 -4.03 -8.06
C LEU A 245 -2.91 -2.57 -7.60
N VAL A 246 -2.35 -2.34 -6.42
CA VAL A 246 -1.98 -1.02 -5.89
C VAL A 246 -0.49 -1.03 -5.63
N MET A 247 0.24 -0.16 -6.32
CA MET A 247 1.70 -0.09 -6.29
C MET A 247 2.11 1.29 -5.79
N ASN A 248 3.13 1.38 -4.96
CA ASN A 248 3.75 2.66 -4.63
C ASN A 248 4.94 2.89 -5.57
N GLY A 249 5.18 4.14 -5.96
CA GLY A 249 6.28 4.51 -6.84
C GLY A 249 7.02 5.75 -6.34
N CYS A 250 8.30 5.82 -6.68
CA CYS A 250 9.15 7.00 -6.51
C CYS A 250 9.63 7.45 -7.89
N THR A 251 9.75 8.76 -8.10
CA THR A 251 10.30 9.32 -9.34
C THR A 251 11.23 10.47 -9.01
N HIS A 252 12.46 10.37 -9.49
CA HIS A 252 13.49 11.40 -9.37
C HIS A 252 13.53 12.18 -10.68
N LEU A 253 13.23 13.47 -10.62
CA LEU A 253 13.29 14.38 -11.74
C LEU A 253 14.45 15.35 -11.52
N LEU A 254 15.46 15.33 -12.39
CA LEU A 254 16.59 16.25 -12.30
C LEU A 254 16.28 17.51 -13.13
N TRP A 255 16.40 18.66 -12.48
CA TRP A 255 16.24 19.98 -13.10
C TRP A 255 17.58 20.59 -13.47
N ASP A 256 17.58 21.35 -14.56
CA ASP A 256 18.64 22.26 -14.98
C ASP A 256 18.11 23.68 -14.80
N GLU A 257 18.73 24.44 -13.88
CA GLU A 257 18.33 25.82 -13.56
C GLU A 257 18.64 26.80 -14.70
N ASP A 258 19.76 26.61 -15.40
CA ASP A 258 20.19 27.49 -16.51
C ASP A 258 19.29 27.28 -17.74
N ALA A 259 18.94 26.03 -18.04
CA ALA A 259 18.06 25.69 -19.17
C ALA A 259 16.57 25.75 -18.83
N GLY A 260 16.20 25.90 -17.56
CA GLY A 260 14.81 25.92 -17.07
C GLY A 260 14.01 24.67 -17.42
N ARG A 261 14.65 23.48 -17.45
CA ARG A 261 14.08 22.22 -17.98
C ARG A 261 14.55 20.98 -17.23
N MET A 262 13.79 19.90 -17.34
CA MET A 262 14.17 18.59 -16.81
C MET A 262 15.19 17.88 -17.73
N THR A 263 16.30 17.44 -17.17
CA THR A 263 17.37 16.68 -17.86
C THR A 263 17.30 15.18 -17.61
N SER A 264 16.61 14.73 -16.55
CA SER A 264 16.40 13.31 -16.29
C SER A 264 15.08 13.04 -15.59
N ILE A 265 14.49 11.88 -15.86
CA ILE A 265 13.33 11.34 -15.17
C ILE A 265 13.46 9.84 -14.97
N GLN A 266 13.80 9.44 -13.74
CA GLN A 266 13.99 8.06 -13.33
C GLN A 266 12.89 7.65 -12.36
N TYR A 267 12.25 6.50 -12.59
CA TYR A 267 11.20 6.00 -11.70
C TYR A 267 11.49 4.57 -11.23
N THR A 268 11.02 4.27 -10.02
CA THR A 268 11.02 2.93 -9.43
C THR A 268 9.62 2.68 -8.88
N VAL A 269 9.04 1.53 -9.18
CA VAL A 269 7.73 1.11 -8.66
C VAL A 269 7.91 -0.18 -7.85
N ASP A 270 7.02 -0.45 -6.90
CA ASP A 270 6.96 -1.73 -6.20
C ASP A 270 5.79 -2.58 -6.73
N MET A 271 6.11 -3.53 -7.61
CA MET A 271 5.18 -4.58 -8.04
C MET A 271 5.31 -5.86 -7.19
N LEU A 272 6.43 -6.06 -6.48
CA LEU A 272 6.67 -7.27 -5.69
C LEU A 272 5.72 -7.39 -4.51
N THR A 273 5.55 -6.33 -3.73
CA THR A 273 4.68 -6.34 -2.55
C THR A 273 3.23 -6.71 -2.90
N PRO A 274 2.55 -6.06 -3.88
CA PRO A 274 1.19 -6.44 -4.23
C PRO A 274 1.10 -7.82 -4.92
N MET A 275 2.10 -8.25 -5.69
CA MET A 275 2.15 -9.61 -6.23
C MET A 275 2.29 -10.67 -5.12
N LEU A 276 3.11 -10.40 -4.10
CA LEU A 276 3.28 -11.29 -2.95
C LEU A 276 2.02 -11.34 -2.08
N GLN A 277 1.31 -10.23 -1.92
CA GLN A 277 0.00 -10.20 -1.25
C GLN A 277 -1.07 -11.00 -2.01
N LEU A 278 -1.07 -10.92 -3.34
CA LEU A 278 -2.03 -11.64 -4.20
C LEU A 278 -1.76 -13.15 -4.25
N LEU A 279 -0.49 -13.54 -4.40
CA LEU A 279 -0.10 -14.94 -4.56
C LEU A 279 0.14 -15.64 -3.21
N GLY A 280 0.50 -14.90 -2.17
CA GLY A 280 0.69 -15.41 -0.80
C GLY A 280 2.02 -16.15 -0.57
N ASN A 281 2.86 -16.32 -1.59
CA ASN A 281 4.20 -16.89 -1.43
C ASN A 281 5.19 -16.40 -2.51
N LEU A 282 6.47 -16.36 -2.15
CA LEU A 282 7.54 -15.86 -3.03
C LEU A 282 7.88 -16.82 -4.19
N GLY A 283 7.57 -18.12 -4.06
CA GLY A 283 7.80 -19.11 -5.12
C GLY A 283 6.93 -18.85 -6.35
N GLU A 284 5.66 -18.55 -6.16
CA GLU A 284 4.75 -18.13 -7.23
C GLU A 284 5.14 -16.77 -7.82
N VAL A 285 5.48 -15.79 -6.99
CA VAL A 285 5.98 -14.47 -7.45
C VAL A 285 7.23 -14.65 -8.32
N SER A 286 8.17 -15.50 -7.90
CA SER A 286 9.36 -15.82 -8.69
C SER A 286 9.00 -16.39 -10.06
N LYS A 287 8.13 -17.42 -10.12
CA LYS A 287 7.63 -18.01 -11.38
C LYS A 287 6.97 -16.97 -12.31
N VAL A 288 6.23 -16.01 -11.75
CA VAL A 288 5.63 -14.92 -12.53
C VAL A 288 6.69 -14.04 -13.19
N PHE A 289 7.78 -13.70 -12.49
CA PHE A 289 8.83 -12.84 -13.05
C PHE A 289 9.94 -13.55 -13.83
N SER A 290 10.16 -14.88 -13.67
CA SER A 290 11.32 -15.59 -14.25
C SER A 290 11.46 -15.50 -15.77
N ASN A 291 10.36 -15.37 -16.52
CA ASN A 291 10.36 -15.19 -17.98
C ASN A 291 9.43 -14.04 -18.41
N ALA A 292 9.16 -13.11 -17.49
CA ALA A 292 8.37 -11.92 -17.78
C ALA A 292 9.14 -10.97 -18.70
N ARG A 293 8.42 -10.09 -19.40
CA ARG A 293 8.98 -8.90 -20.06
C ARG A 293 9.03 -7.70 -19.12
N ALA A 294 8.03 -7.58 -18.26
CA ALA A 294 8.05 -6.61 -17.16
C ALA A 294 8.94 -7.12 -16.02
N ASN A 295 9.68 -6.20 -15.41
CA ASN A 295 10.49 -6.49 -14.23
C ASN A 295 9.72 -6.14 -12.92
N PRO A 296 10.20 -6.63 -11.76
CA PRO A 296 9.69 -6.29 -10.42
C PRO A 296 9.45 -4.80 -10.11
N GLN A 297 10.07 -3.89 -10.86
CA GLN A 297 10.03 -2.44 -10.67
C GLN A 297 9.16 -1.70 -11.70
N CYS A 298 8.34 -2.43 -12.48
CA CYS A 298 7.56 -1.93 -13.63
C CYS A 298 8.42 -1.33 -14.77
N GLY A 299 9.72 -1.61 -14.78
CA GLY A 299 10.56 -1.46 -15.96
C GLY A 299 10.45 -2.67 -16.88
N TRP A 300 11.24 -2.66 -17.94
CA TRP A 300 11.32 -3.73 -18.92
C TRP A 300 12.71 -4.36 -18.86
N TRP A 301 12.78 -5.69 -18.97
CA TRP A 301 14.06 -6.33 -19.27
C TRP A 301 14.45 -5.91 -20.69
N HIS A 302 15.74 -5.58 -20.90
CA HIS A 302 16.23 -5.10 -22.19
C HIS A 302 15.91 -6.10 -23.32
N GLU A 303 15.34 -5.61 -24.42
CA GLU A 303 15.26 -6.30 -25.71
C GLU A 303 16.60 -6.20 -26.45
#